data_AF-A0A413YVX4-F1
#
_entry.id   AF-A0A413YVX4-F1
#
_cell.length_a   1.000
_cell.length_b   1.000
_cell.length_c   1.000
_cell.angle_alpha   90.00
_cell.angle_beta   90.00
_cell.angle_gamma   90.00
#
_symmetry.space_group_name_H-M   'P 1'
#
loop_
_entity.id
_entity.type
_entity.pdbx_description
1 polymer ?
#
loop_
_entity_poly.entity_id
_entity_poly.type
_entity_poly.pdbx_seq_one_letter_code
_entity_poly.pdbx_strand_id
1 'polypeptide(L)'
;MNKDYGIIMGYFNRKNFDRERLEKSCDFDNLTMTKDITKDITKLLADEGYKKSESQSAIRQFVRFVKSRSGSGEITWEGLIKDLKNLDLAESKFSIRAQNFGKAYWEVFFDHFNIEECEDENVKLTFDHEYYYETENERAWEVLDKYGIDGDVPMEKILSIISDKWSDLSDEEKDELISAFSVPTTTHYVDKSRMVILKEDIEKISRTDADLVPQMGLRNYTITFTNGENVYLRF
;
A
#
# COMPACT_ATOMS: atom_id res chain seq x y z
N MET A 1 19.20 6.13 11.27
CA MET A 1 19.78 5.53 10.04
C MET A 1 20.80 4.50 10.48
N ASN A 2 20.76 3.27 9.97
CA ASN A 2 21.79 2.28 10.30
C ASN A 2 23.16 2.80 9.81
N LYS A 3 24.08 3.09 10.74
CA LYS A 3 25.40 3.71 10.45
C LYS A 3 26.16 2.91 9.39
N ASP A 4 26.08 1.59 9.48
CA ASP A 4 26.75 0.64 8.58
C ASP A 4 26.29 0.85 7.14
N TYR A 5 24.98 0.97 6.93
CA TYR A 5 24.40 1.13 5.59
C TYR A 5 24.79 2.49 5.00
N GLY A 6 24.88 3.54 5.82
CA GLY A 6 25.35 4.86 5.39
C GLY A 6 26.80 4.83 4.88
N ILE A 7 27.69 4.14 5.59
CA ILE A 7 29.10 3.99 5.18
C ILE A 7 29.19 3.21 3.86
N ILE A 8 28.50 2.07 3.78
CA ILE A 8 28.55 1.18 2.62
C ILE A 8 27.89 1.84 1.39
N MET A 9 26.70 2.43 1.53
CA MET A 9 26.08 3.19 0.44
C MET A 9 26.93 4.39 0.02
N GLY A 10 27.59 5.06 0.98
CA GLY A 10 28.53 6.13 0.67
C GLY A 10 29.69 5.69 -0.22
N TYR A 11 30.18 4.45 -0.07
CA TYR A 11 31.17 3.87 -0.97
C TYR A 11 30.63 3.75 -2.40
N PHE A 12 29.45 3.14 -2.59
CA PHE A 12 28.84 2.94 -3.90
C PHE A 12 28.49 4.27 -4.59
N ASN A 13 27.94 5.21 -3.84
CA ASN A 13 27.60 6.55 -4.34
C ASN A 13 28.85 7.28 -4.84
N ARG A 14 29.96 7.28 -4.08
CA ARG A 14 31.23 7.91 -4.51
C ARG A 14 31.83 7.26 -5.75
N LYS A 15 31.54 5.98 -5.98
CA LYS A 15 32.00 5.22 -7.15
C LYS A 15 31.02 5.30 -8.33
N ASN A 16 29.91 6.04 -8.18
CA ASN A 16 28.82 6.12 -9.16
C ASN A 16 28.32 4.74 -9.61
N PHE A 17 28.13 3.82 -8.66
CA PHE A 17 27.49 2.54 -8.94
C PHE A 17 26.00 2.76 -9.12
N ASP A 18 25.49 2.39 -10.28
CA ASP A 18 24.06 2.18 -10.47
C ASP A 18 23.60 0.92 -9.72
N ARG A 19 22.27 0.75 -9.66
CA ARG A 19 21.65 -0.37 -8.97
C ARG A 19 22.09 -1.73 -9.53
N GLU A 20 22.14 -1.86 -10.85
CA GLU A 20 22.48 -3.11 -11.51
C GLU A 20 23.91 -3.56 -11.16
N ARG A 21 24.87 -2.62 -11.15
CA ARG A 21 26.25 -2.88 -10.72
C ARG A 21 26.35 -3.21 -9.24
N LEU A 22 25.57 -2.54 -8.40
CA LEU A 22 25.50 -2.86 -6.97
C LEU A 22 25.00 -4.29 -6.78
N GLU A 23 23.89 -4.68 -7.39
CA GLU A 23 23.32 -6.02 -7.25
C GLU A 23 24.26 -7.10 -7.80
N LYS A 24 24.90 -6.87 -8.95
CA LYS A 24 25.94 -7.76 -9.49
C LYS A 24 27.17 -7.90 -8.58
N SER A 25 27.40 -6.95 -7.69
CA SER A 25 28.50 -7.04 -6.71
C SER A 25 28.15 -7.86 -5.47
N CYS A 26 26.85 -8.14 -5.25
CA CYS A 26 26.35 -8.89 -4.11
C CYS A 26 26.24 -10.38 -4.46
N ASP A 27 26.72 -11.23 -3.55
CA ASP A 27 26.39 -12.65 -3.54
C ASP A 27 25.25 -12.84 -2.53
N PHE A 28 24.03 -12.91 -3.04
CA PHE A 28 22.81 -12.98 -2.23
C PHE A 28 22.64 -14.32 -1.50
N ASP A 29 23.32 -15.38 -1.90
CA ASP A 29 23.18 -16.70 -1.29
C ASP A 29 24.18 -16.87 -0.15
N ASN A 30 25.42 -16.42 -0.37
CA ASN A 30 26.45 -16.44 0.67
C ASN A 30 26.41 -15.21 1.58
N LEU A 31 25.60 -14.20 1.22
CA LEU A 31 25.48 -12.92 1.92
C LEU A 31 26.83 -12.18 2.02
N THR A 32 27.57 -12.19 0.92
CA THR A 32 28.86 -11.54 0.78
C THR A 32 28.86 -10.63 -0.45
N MET A 33 30.02 -10.04 -0.77
CA MET A 33 30.21 -9.25 -1.98
C MET A 33 31.44 -9.78 -2.73
N THR A 34 31.66 -9.28 -3.95
CA THR A 34 32.88 -9.57 -4.69
C THR A 34 34.12 -9.24 -3.83
N LYS A 35 35.21 -9.98 -4.07
CA LYS A 35 36.41 -9.92 -3.23
C LYS A 35 36.99 -8.52 -3.10
N ASP A 36 37.04 -7.78 -4.21
CA ASP A 36 37.61 -6.42 -4.24
C ASP A 36 36.74 -5.44 -3.47
N ILE A 37 35.42 -5.49 -3.66
CA ILE A 37 34.47 -4.63 -2.94
C ILE A 37 34.46 -4.97 -1.44
N THR A 38 34.50 -6.25 -1.08
CA THR A 38 34.61 -6.70 0.31
C THR A 38 35.86 -6.12 0.97
N LYS A 39 37.00 -6.13 0.27
CA LYS A 39 38.26 -5.57 0.76
C LYS A 39 38.16 -4.06 0.98
N ASP A 40 37.61 -3.33 0.01
CA ASP A 40 37.47 -1.87 0.09
C ASP A 40 36.51 -1.45 1.21
N ILE A 41 35.34 -2.10 1.32
CA ILE A 41 34.37 -1.83 2.39
C ILE A 41 34.93 -2.20 3.76
N THR A 42 35.61 -3.34 3.89
CA THR A 42 36.23 -3.74 5.17
C THR A 42 37.27 -2.72 5.63
N LYS A 43 38.05 -2.16 4.69
CA LYS A 43 38.99 -1.08 5.01
C LYS A 43 38.25 0.18 5.48
N LEU A 44 37.20 0.61 4.77
CA LEU A 44 36.41 1.77 5.17
C LEU A 44 35.77 1.61 6.55
N LEU A 45 35.25 0.43 6.86
CA LEU A 45 34.69 0.14 8.19
C LEU A 45 35.78 0.09 9.26
N ALA A 46 36.97 -0.44 8.96
CA ALA A 46 38.09 -0.42 9.89
C ALA A 46 38.59 1.00 10.19
N ASP A 47 38.60 1.89 9.19
CA ASP A 47 38.93 3.31 9.37
C ASP A 47 37.90 4.03 10.29
N GLU A 48 36.66 3.51 10.35
CA GLU A 48 35.59 3.93 11.27
C GLU A 48 35.63 3.22 12.64
N GLY A 49 36.64 2.38 12.89
CA GLY A 49 36.88 1.69 14.16
C GLY A 49 36.28 0.29 14.29
N TYR A 50 35.73 -0.29 13.21
CA TYR A 50 35.13 -1.61 13.24
C TYR A 50 36.21 -2.70 13.27
N LYS A 51 35.99 -3.73 14.08
CA LYS A 51 36.76 -4.98 14.03
C LYS A 51 36.41 -5.77 12.77
N LYS A 52 37.27 -6.74 12.44
CA LYS A 52 37.07 -7.62 11.27
C LYS A 52 35.72 -8.35 11.30
N SER A 53 35.32 -8.90 12.45
CA SER A 53 34.05 -9.61 12.61
C SER A 53 32.84 -8.68 12.48
N GLU A 54 32.95 -7.45 13.00
CA GLU A 54 31.91 -6.43 12.90
C GLU A 54 31.75 -5.97 11.44
N SER A 55 32.85 -5.79 10.72
CA SER A 55 32.84 -5.46 9.28
C SER A 55 32.16 -6.55 8.45
N GLN A 56 32.46 -7.83 8.74
CA GLN A 56 31.81 -8.96 8.09
C GLN A 56 30.30 -9.00 8.39
N SER A 57 29.90 -8.72 9.62
CA SER A 57 28.49 -8.62 10.01
C SER A 57 27.78 -7.48 9.26
N ALA A 58 28.39 -6.30 9.21
CA ALA A 58 27.86 -5.13 8.51
C ALA A 58 27.64 -5.43 7.01
N ILE A 59 28.63 -6.02 6.33
CA ILE A 59 28.50 -6.45 4.93
C ILE A 59 27.36 -7.45 4.77
N ARG A 60 27.30 -8.48 5.63
CA ARG A 60 26.24 -9.50 5.58
C ARG A 60 24.85 -8.88 5.71
N GLN A 61 24.67 -7.97 6.65
CA GLN A 61 23.39 -7.28 6.86
C GLN A 61 23.06 -6.33 5.72
N PHE A 62 24.06 -5.68 5.13
CA PHE A 62 23.86 -4.84 3.96
C PHE A 62 23.43 -5.66 2.73
N VAL A 63 24.09 -6.79 2.46
CA VAL A 63 23.71 -7.68 1.35
C VAL A 63 22.30 -8.24 1.55
N ARG A 64 21.92 -8.59 2.78
CA ARG A 64 20.52 -8.95 3.11
C ARG A 64 19.54 -7.83 2.81
N PHE A 65 19.89 -6.60 3.18
CA PHE A 65 19.09 -5.42 2.89
C PHE A 65 18.92 -5.21 1.38
N VAL A 66 20.00 -5.29 0.59
CA VAL A 66 19.89 -5.19 -0.87
C VAL A 66 19.01 -6.33 -1.41
N LYS A 67 19.25 -7.58 -0.97
CA LYS A 67 18.46 -8.76 -1.38
C LYS A 67 16.96 -8.59 -1.13
N SER A 68 16.57 -8.05 0.03
CA SER A 68 15.15 -7.85 0.34
C SER A 68 14.50 -6.75 -0.49
N ARG A 69 15.31 -5.85 -1.07
CA ARG A 69 14.85 -4.74 -1.91
C ARG A 69 14.95 -5.05 -3.41
N SER A 70 15.69 -6.07 -3.80
CA SER A 70 15.78 -6.58 -5.16
C SER A 70 14.60 -7.51 -5.51
N GLY A 71 14.47 -7.83 -6.80
CA GLY A 71 13.53 -8.82 -7.30
C GLY A 71 12.35 -8.22 -8.05
N SER A 72 12.62 -7.25 -8.94
CA SER A 72 11.69 -6.76 -9.95
C SER A 72 11.25 -7.85 -10.95
N GLY A 73 10.13 -7.59 -11.62
CA GLY A 73 9.57 -8.47 -12.64
C GLY A 73 8.14 -8.90 -12.35
N GLU A 74 7.69 -9.91 -13.07
CA GLU A 74 6.37 -10.51 -12.91
C GLU A 74 6.30 -11.37 -11.65
N ILE A 75 5.20 -11.27 -10.90
CA ILE A 75 4.94 -12.05 -9.69
C ILE A 75 3.57 -12.70 -9.75
N THR A 76 3.34 -13.72 -8.93
CA THR A 76 2.02 -14.32 -8.76
C THR A 76 1.18 -13.53 -7.75
N TRP A 77 -0.12 -13.82 -7.71
CA TRP A 77 -1.04 -13.35 -6.66
C TRP A 77 -0.49 -13.62 -5.26
N GLU A 78 -0.01 -14.84 -5.01
CA GLU A 78 0.55 -15.25 -3.73
C GLU A 78 1.81 -14.44 -3.39
N GLY A 79 2.57 -14.03 -4.41
CA GLY A 79 3.70 -13.10 -4.27
C GLY A 79 3.25 -11.70 -3.80
N LEU A 80 2.18 -11.16 -4.39
CA LEU A 80 1.60 -9.88 -3.97
C LEU A 80 1.09 -9.95 -2.52
N ILE A 81 0.29 -10.98 -2.20
CA ILE A 81 -0.25 -11.17 -0.85
C ILE A 81 0.85 -11.33 0.19
N LYS A 82 1.91 -12.07 -0.13
CA LYS A 82 3.07 -12.21 0.75
C LYS A 82 3.74 -10.88 1.02
N ASP A 83 3.92 -10.05 -0.01
CA ASP A 83 4.52 -8.72 0.15
C ASP A 83 3.63 -7.81 1.02
N LEU A 84 2.31 -7.80 0.80
CA LEU A 84 1.34 -7.06 1.62
C LEU A 84 1.36 -7.48 3.09
N LYS A 85 1.40 -8.78 3.37
CA LYS A 85 1.47 -9.32 4.75
C LYS A 85 2.77 -8.98 5.48
N ASN A 86 3.82 -8.56 4.77
CA ASN A 86 5.07 -8.10 5.39
C ASN A 86 5.04 -6.59 5.72
N LEU A 87 3.95 -5.89 5.39
CA LEU A 87 3.79 -4.48 5.73
C LEU A 87 3.40 -4.32 7.18
N ASP A 88 4.05 -3.35 7.82
CA ASP A 88 3.67 -2.86 9.14
C ASP A 88 2.92 -1.53 8.95
N LEU A 89 1.63 -1.63 8.59
CA LEU A 89 0.81 -0.46 8.22
C LEU A 89 0.42 0.39 9.42
N ALA A 90 0.18 -0.23 10.58
CA ALA A 90 -0.25 0.46 11.79
C ALA A 90 0.76 1.52 12.26
N GLU A 91 2.05 1.31 12.00
CA GLU A 91 3.13 2.25 12.33
C GLU A 91 3.70 3.00 11.10
N SER A 92 3.20 2.72 9.89
CA SER A 92 3.72 3.29 8.65
C SER A 92 3.18 4.70 8.36
N LYS A 93 4.08 5.61 7.97
CA LYS A 93 3.72 6.97 7.51
C LYS A 93 3.41 7.06 6.01
N PHE A 94 3.55 5.96 5.27
CA PHE A 94 3.52 5.98 3.82
C PHE A 94 2.23 5.43 3.20
N SER A 95 1.41 4.72 3.99
CA SER A 95 0.17 4.08 3.54
C SER A 95 0.37 3.20 2.29
N ILE A 96 -0.70 2.62 1.77
CA ILE A 96 -0.75 1.97 0.46
C ILE A 96 -1.31 3.00 -0.50
N ARG A 97 -0.48 3.47 -1.44
CA ARG A 97 -0.93 4.40 -2.47
C ARG A 97 -1.44 3.62 -3.68
N ALA A 98 -2.67 3.86 -4.10
CA ALA A 98 -3.26 3.33 -5.32
C ALA A 98 -3.49 4.44 -6.34
N GLN A 99 -3.12 4.21 -7.59
CA GLN A 99 -3.24 5.16 -8.68
C GLN A 99 -3.81 4.47 -9.92
N ASN A 100 -4.62 5.20 -10.69
CA ASN A 100 -5.09 4.78 -12.00
C ASN A 100 -4.79 5.89 -13.01
N PHE A 101 -4.25 5.51 -14.17
CA PHE A 101 -3.91 6.41 -15.28
C PHE A 101 -4.76 6.15 -16.54
N GLY A 102 -5.90 5.49 -16.38
CA GLY A 102 -6.85 5.17 -17.44
C GLY A 102 -7.63 6.40 -17.92
N LYS A 103 -8.90 6.21 -18.30
CA LYS A 103 -9.74 7.28 -18.85
C LYS A 103 -9.88 8.50 -17.91
N ALA A 104 -9.81 8.26 -16.60
CA ALA A 104 -9.75 9.30 -15.59
C ALA A 104 -8.60 8.98 -14.61
N TYR A 105 -7.78 9.99 -14.32
CA TYR A 105 -6.75 9.88 -13.29
C TYR A 105 -7.39 9.94 -11.90
N TRP A 106 -6.97 9.04 -11.02
CA TRP A 106 -7.24 9.13 -9.60
C TRP A 106 -6.09 8.57 -8.77
N GLU A 107 -5.99 9.06 -7.54
CA GLU A 107 -5.02 8.62 -6.53
C GLU A 107 -5.71 8.56 -5.16
N VAL A 108 -5.52 7.46 -4.45
CA VAL A 108 -6.08 7.21 -3.11
C VAL A 108 -5.01 6.56 -2.23
N PHE A 109 -5.07 6.81 -0.92
CA PHE A 109 -4.18 6.23 0.07
C PHE A 109 -4.98 5.39 1.06
N PHE A 110 -4.55 4.17 1.31
CA PHE A 110 -5.19 3.21 2.21
C PHE A 110 -4.25 2.87 3.36
N ASP A 111 -4.77 2.71 4.57
CA ASP A 111 -3.98 2.28 5.74
C ASP A 111 -4.32 0.85 6.19
N HIS A 112 -5.32 0.23 5.56
CA HIS A 112 -5.75 -1.12 5.84
C HIS A 112 -5.96 -1.94 4.55
N PHE A 113 -5.85 -3.27 4.69
CA PHE A 113 -6.29 -4.21 3.67
C PHE A 113 -6.83 -5.48 4.30
N ASN A 114 -7.84 -6.06 3.65
CA ASN A 114 -8.42 -7.34 4.03
C ASN A 114 -8.36 -8.34 2.87
N ILE A 115 -8.23 -9.63 3.20
CA ILE A 115 -8.24 -10.73 2.24
C ILE A 115 -9.35 -11.69 2.64
N GLU A 116 -10.33 -11.86 1.76
CA GLU A 116 -11.47 -12.75 1.96
C GLU A 116 -11.44 -13.89 0.95
N GLU A 117 -11.68 -15.11 1.44
CA GLU A 117 -12.01 -16.26 0.59
C GLU A 117 -13.51 -16.19 0.28
N CYS A 118 -13.84 -16.17 -1.01
CA CYS A 118 -15.20 -16.13 -1.52
C CYS A 118 -15.65 -17.53 -1.97
N GLU A 119 -16.92 -17.65 -2.38
CA GLU A 119 -17.42 -18.85 -3.04
C GLU A 119 -16.59 -19.15 -4.31
N ASP A 120 -16.54 -20.43 -4.70
CA ASP A 120 -15.80 -20.91 -5.88
C ASP A 120 -14.27 -20.69 -5.87
N GLU A 121 -13.64 -20.70 -4.68
CA GLU A 121 -12.19 -20.51 -4.49
C GLU A 121 -11.67 -19.12 -4.96
N ASN A 122 -12.58 -18.18 -5.20
CA ASN A 122 -12.22 -16.81 -5.51
C ASN A 122 -11.65 -16.11 -4.28
N VAL A 123 -10.65 -15.25 -4.48
CA VAL A 123 -10.03 -14.47 -3.40
C VAL A 123 -10.21 -12.99 -3.71
N LYS A 124 -10.74 -12.27 -2.73
CA LYS A 124 -10.98 -10.83 -2.79
C LYS A 124 -9.98 -10.10 -1.90
N LEU A 125 -9.25 -9.16 -2.48
CA LEU A 125 -8.40 -8.21 -1.76
C LEU A 125 -9.12 -6.86 -1.71
N THR A 126 -9.35 -6.36 -0.50
CA THR A 126 -9.91 -5.03 -0.26
C THR A 126 -8.84 -4.13 0.32
N PHE A 127 -8.72 -2.91 -0.18
CA PHE A 127 -7.98 -1.83 0.45
C PHE A 127 -8.95 -0.76 0.92
N ASP A 128 -8.79 -0.28 2.15
CA ASP A 128 -9.68 0.68 2.81
C ASP A 128 -8.95 1.41 3.95
N HIS A 129 -9.70 2.07 4.83
CA HIS A 129 -9.18 2.68 6.06
C HIS A 129 -9.61 1.86 7.28
N GLU A 130 -8.73 1.64 8.26
CA GLU A 130 -8.99 0.77 9.44
C GLU A 130 -10.23 1.19 10.26
N TYR A 131 -10.59 2.48 10.26
CA TYR A 131 -11.77 3.02 10.96
C TYR A 131 -13.04 3.10 10.09
N TYR A 132 -13.15 2.25 9.07
CA TYR A 132 -14.31 2.21 8.21
C TYR A 132 -15.41 1.33 8.83
N TYR A 133 -16.43 1.97 9.42
CA TYR A 133 -17.67 1.31 9.85
C TYR A 133 -18.55 0.98 8.62
N GLU A 134 -18.18 -0.05 7.82
CA GLU A 134 -18.87 -0.40 6.56
C GLU A 134 -20.37 -0.69 6.75
N THR A 135 -20.76 -1.40 7.82
CA THR A 135 -22.12 -1.96 7.90
C THR A 135 -23.20 -0.95 8.29
N GLU A 136 -22.82 0.13 8.98
CA GLU A 136 -23.78 1.16 9.41
C GLU A 136 -23.92 2.29 8.39
N ASN A 137 -22.86 2.59 7.62
CA ASN A 137 -22.88 3.64 6.59
C ASN A 137 -23.63 3.24 5.32
N GLU A 138 -23.46 2.01 4.80
CA GLU A 138 -24.18 1.58 3.58
C GLU A 138 -25.70 1.59 3.78
N ARG A 139 -26.18 1.06 4.92
CA ARG A 139 -27.61 1.12 5.29
C ARG A 139 -28.08 2.55 5.50
N ALA A 140 -27.27 3.41 6.10
CA ALA A 140 -27.63 4.81 6.29
C ALA A 140 -27.80 5.53 4.93
N TRP A 141 -26.92 5.28 3.96
CA TRP A 141 -27.03 5.87 2.63
C TRP A 141 -28.21 5.33 1.82
N GLU A 142 -28.48 4.02 1.87
CA GLU A 142 -29.69 3.44 1.26
C GLU A 142 -30.97 4.09 1.81
N VAL A 143 -31.00 4.31 3.13
CA VAL A 143 -32.09 5.02 3.79
C VAL A 143 -32.15 6.46 3.31
N LEU A 144 -31.05 7.21 3.30
CA LEU A 144 -31.04 8.62 2.87
C LEU A 144 -31.45 8.80 1.40
N ASP A 145 -30.99 7.92 0.50
CA ASP A 145 -31.34 7.92 -0.92
C ASP A 145 -32.84 7.65 -1.14
N LYS A 146 -33.45 6.72 -0.38
CA LYS A 146 -34.90 6.49 -0.38
C LYS A 146 -35.70 7.78 -0.15
N TYR A 147 -35.15 8.74 0.60
CA TYR A 147 -35.80 10.03 0.87
C TYR A 147 -35.27 11.19 0.01
N GLY A 148 -34.46 10.90 -1.00
CA GLY A 148 -33.95 11.87 -1.98
C GLY A 148 -32.81 12.74 -1.46
N ILE A 149 -32.04 12.21 -0.52
CA ILE A 149 -30.85 12.84 0.06
C ILE A 149 -29.64 12.04 -0.44
N ASP A 150 -29.14 12.39 -1.61
CA ASP A 150 -27.93 11.81 -2.19
C ASP A 150 -26.67 12.65 -1.87
N GLY A 151 -25.51 12.21 -2.36
CA GLY A 151 -24.21 12.85 -2.12
C GLY A 151 -24.02 14.23 -2.76
N ASP A 152 -24.88 14.61 -3.71
CA ASP A 152 -24.82 15.88 -4.42
C ASP A 152 -25.72 16.95 -3.77
N VAL A 153 -26.56 16.56 -2.80
CA VAL A 153 -27.40 17.49 -2.04
C VAL A 153 -26.52 18.30 -1.07
N PRO A 154 -26.48 19.64 -1.19
CA PRO A 154 -25.76 20.48 -0.24
C PRO A 154 -26.33 20.28 1.18
N MET A 155 -25.45 20.15 2.18
CA MET A 155 -25.80 19.98 3.61
C MET A 155 -26.91 20.95 4.07
N GLU A 156 -26.88 22.18 3.58
CA GLU A 156 -27.86 23.23 3.92
C GLU A 156 -29.28 22.95 3.39
N LYS A 157 -29.43 22.12 2.35
CA LYS A 157 -30.71 21.74 1.74
C LYS A 157 -31.29 20.44 2.29
N ILE A 158 -30.46 19.61 2.92
CA ILE A 158 -30.86 18.32 3.47
C ILE A 158 -32.00 18.47 4.49
N LEU A 159 -31.86 19.38 5.44
CA LEU A 159 -32.89 19.65 6.45
C LEU A 159 -34.21 20.13 5.85
N SER A 160 -34.17 20.83 4.70
CA SER A 160 -35.37 21.28 3.99
C SER A 160 -36.11 20.10 3.36
N ILE A 161 -35.39 19.19 2.68
CA ILE A 161 -35.98 18.00 2.04
C ILE A 161 -36.68 17.12 3.07
N ILE A 162 -36.05 16.96 4.24
CA ILE A 162 -36.61 16.18 5.35
C ILE A 162 -37.85 16.88 5.91
N SER A 163 -37.74 18.17 6.21
CA SER A 163 -38.85 18.95 6.76
C SER A 163 -40.09 18.90 5.85
N ASP A 164 -39.89 18.91 4.53
CA ASP A 164 -40.98 18.85 3.55
C ASP A 164 -41.71 17.51 3.54
N LYS A 165 -41.03 16.41 3.92
CA LYS A 165 -41.60 15.06 3.95
C LYS A 165 -41.98 14.59 5.36
N TRP A 166 -41.52 15.28 6.40
CA TRP A 166 -41.56 14.83 7.79
C TRP A 166 -42.96 14.52 8.33
N SER A 167 -43.95 15.33 7.95
CA SER A 167 -45.35 15.14 8.39
C SER A 167 -45.99 13.88 7.83
N ASP A 168 -45.47 13.40 6.70
CA ASP A 168 -46.07 12.33 5.92
C ASP A 168 -45.43 10.97 6.23
N LEU A 169 -44.36 10.97 7.03
CA LEU A 169 -43.66 9.76 7.49
C LEU A 169 -44.36 9.13 8.70
N SER A 170 -44.39 7.80 8.71
CA SER A 170 -44.71 7.02 9.91
C SER A 170 -43.62 7.17 10.98
N ASP A 171 -43.93 6.77 12.22
CA ASP A 171 -42.95 6.87 13.31
C ASP A 171 -41.76 5.91 13.11
N GLU A 172 -41.98 4.73 12.51
CA GLU A 172 -40.89 3.81 12.12
C GLU A 172 -39.97 4.43 11.05
N GLU A 173 -40.54 5.12 10.04
CA GLU A 173 -39.76 5.80 9.01
C GLU A 173 -38.99 7.00 9.56
N LYS A 174 -39.54 7.71 10.55
CA LYS A 174 -38.83 8.80 11.25
C LYS A 174 -37.65 8.26 12.06
N ASP A 175 -37.84 7.16 12.78
CA ASP A 175 -36.78 6.53 13.57
C ASP A 175 -35.66 5.97 12.68
N GLU A 176 -36.01 5.38 11.53
CA GLU A 176 -35.06 4.93 10.50
C GLU A 176 -34.24 6.12 9.96
N LEU A 177 -34.89 7.24 9.65
CA LEU A 177 -34.24 8.45 9.14
C LEU A 177 -33.30 9.09 10.19
N ILE A 178 -33.75 9.21 11.44
CA ILE A 178 -32.95 9.75 12.55
C ILE A 178 -31.71 8.88 12.77
N SER A 179 -31.88 7.56 12.72
CA SER A 179 -30.78 6.60 12.87
C SER A 179 -29.74 6.80 11.77
N ALA A 180 -30.16 6.91 10.51
CA ALA A 180 -29.27 7.18 9.37
C ALA A 180 -28.50 8.51 9.51
N PHE A 181 -29.15 9.56 10.04
CA PHE A 181 -28.49 10.86 10.33
C PHE A 181 -27.48 10.80 11.47
N SER A 182 -27.72 9.92 12.43
CA SER A 182 -26.85 9.78 13.61
C SER A 182 -25.57 9.00 13.30
N VAL A 183 -25.53 8.27 12.18
CA VAL A 183 -24.30 7.66 11.67
C VAL A 183 -23.36 8.80 11.25
N PRO A 184 -22.07 8.78 11.63
CA PRO A 184 -21.10 9.77 11.19
C PRO A 184 -20.98 9.72 9.66
N THR A 185 -21.76 10.56 8.97
CA THR A 185 -21.78 10.66 7.52
C THR A 185 -20.49 11.35 7.06
N THR A 186 -19.43 10.57 6.94
CA THR A 186 -18.31 10.97 6.09
C THR A 186 -18.84 11.11 4.66
N THR A 187 -18.55 12.24 4.02
CA THR A 187 -19.05 12.62 2.70
C THR A 187 -19.03 11.47 1.69
N HIS A 188 -19.96 11.45 0.72
CA HIS A 188 -20.04 10.46 -0.38
C HIS A 188 -18.72 10.26 -1.19
N TYR A 189 -17.75 11.15 -1.04
CA TYR A 189 -16.37 10.99 -1.55
C TYR A 189 -15.51 9.98 -0.78
N VAL A 190 -15.81 9.78 0.51
CA VAL A 190 -15.24 8.73 1.38
C VAL A 190 -15.86 7.38 1.07
N ASP A 191 -17.08 7.33 0.53
CA ASP A 191 -17.73 6.09 0.07
C ASP A 191 -16.98 5.40 -1.09
N LYS A 192 -16.05 6.12 -1.73
CA LYS A 192 -15.10 5.60 -2.73
C LYS A 192 -13.71 5.30 -2.18
N SER A 193 -13.47 5.41 -0.87
CA SER A 193 -12.19 5.05 -0.25
C SER A 193 -12.10 3.55 0.02
N ARG A 194 -12.57 2.75 -0.94
CA ARG A 194 -12.40 1.31 -0.98
C ARG A 194 -11.98 0.92 -2.39
N MET A 195 -10.97 0.06 -2.49
CA MET A 195 -10.59 -0.56 -3.75
C MET A 195 -10.64 -2.08 -3.58
N VAL A 196 -11.42 -2.73 -4.45
CA VAL A 196 -11.56 -4.18 -4.46
C VAL A 196 -10.84 -4.74 -5.68
N ILE A 197 -10.05 -5.79 -5.45
CA ILE A 197 -9.34 -6.54 -6.49
C ILE A 197 -9.71 -8.01 -6.33
N LEU A 198 -10.35 -8.59 -7.33
CA LEU A 198 -10.62 -10.02 -7.41
C LEU A 198 -9.46 -10.73 -8.09
N LYS A 199 -9.04 -11.88 -7.56
CA LYS A 199 -7.96 -12.69 -8.13
C LYS A 199 -8.24 -13.09 -9.58
N GLU A 200 -9.48 -13.44 -9.90
CA GLU A 200 -9.90 -13.88 -11.23
C GLU A 200 -9.81 -12.80 -12.30
N ASP A 201 -9.92 -11.54 -11.90
CA ASP A 201 -9.87 -10.40 -12.82
C ASP A 201 -8.43 -10.03 -13.22
N ILE A 202 -7.42 -10.65 -12.59
CA ILE A 202 -6.02 -10.32 -12.82
C ILE A 202 -5.47 -11.13 -13.99
N GLU A 203 -5.00 -10.41 -15.01
CA GLU A 203 -4.18 -10.98 -16.07
C GLU A 203 -2.72 -11.11 -15.62
N LYS A 204 -2.18 -10.05 -15.00
CA LYS A 204 -0.75 -9.98 -14.68
C LYS A 204 -0.45 -9.04 -13.53
N ILE A 205 0.55 -9.40 -12.72
CA ILE A 205 1.12 -8.54 -11.68
C ILE A 205 2.61 -8.38 -11.93
N SER A 206 3.10 -7.15 -11.94
CA SER A 206 4.52 -6.85 -11.98
C SER A 206 4.91 -5.91 -10.86
N ARG A 207 6.16 -5.98 -10.43
CA ARG A 207 6.72 -5.07 -9.42
C ARG A 207 8.08 -4.55 -9.83
N THR A 208 8.41 -3.34 -9.40
CA THR A 208 9.76 -2.80 -9.52
C THR A 208 10.64 -3.33 -8.39
N ASP A 209 11.93 -3.02 -8.45
CA ASP A 209 12.72 -3.10 -7.24
C ASP A 209 12.22 -2.05 -6.22
N ALA A 210 12.47 -2.31 -4.94
CA ALA A 210 12.15 -1.37 -3.86
C ALA A 210 13.30 -0.36 -3.69
N ASP A 211 12.98 0.84 -3.20
CA ASP A 211 13.98 1.87 -2.93
C ASP A 211 15.08 1.38 -1.97
N LEU A 212 16.35 1.74 -2.24
CA LEU A 212 17.51 1.41 -1.40
C LEU A 212 17.72 2.44 -0.28
N VAL A 213 16.63 2.87 0.34
CA VAL A 213 16.68 3.78 1.49
C VAL A 213 16.59 2.93 2.77
N PRO A 214 17.55 3.03 3.70
CA PRO A 214 17.55 2.22 4.93
C PRO A 214 16.26 2.33 5.75
N GLN A 215 15.60 3.48 5.70
CA GLN A 215 14.41 3.79 6.48
C GLN A 215 13.09 3.47 5.78
N MET A 216 13.08 3.25 4.46
CA MET A 216 11.86 3.05 3.68
C MET A 216 12.11 2.13 2.48
N GLY A 217 11.15 1.27 2.15
CA GLY A 217 11.29 0.27 1.10
C GLY A 217 10.20 0.27 0.08
N LEU A 218 9.79 1.47 -0.34
CA LEU A 218 8.68 1.61 -1.26
C LEU A 218 8.99 0.89 -2.56
N ARG A 219 8.03 0.10 -3.00
CA ARG A 219 8.05 -0.67 -4.24
C ARG A 219 6.80 -0.35 -5.03
N ASN A 220 6.94 -0.21 -6.34
CA ASN A 220 5.79 -0.03 -7.21
C ASN A 220 5.31 -1.40 -7.71
N TYR A 221 4.00 -1.57 -7.75
CA TYR A 221 3.32 -2.71 -8.34
C TYR A 221 2.42 -2.20 -9.46
N THR A 222 2.32 -2.97 -10.54
CA THR A 222 1.33 -2.77 -11.60
C THR A 222 0.51 -4.03 -11.71
N ILE A 223 -0.80 -3.89 -11.52
CA ILE A 223 -1.79 -4.94 -11.67
C ILE A 223 -2.52 -4.64 -12.98
N THR A 224 -2.41 -5.55 -13.93
CA THR A 224 -3.13 -5.53 -15.20
C THR A 224 -4.31 -6.48 -15.10
N PHE A 225 -5.50 -5.94 -15.37
CA PHE A 225 -6.75 -6.69 -15.36
C PHE A 225 -7.05 -7.29 -16.74
N THR A 226 -7.87 -8.34 -16.77
CA THR A 226 -8.29 -9.04 -18.00
C THR A 226 -9.03 -8.14 -18.98
N ASN A 227 -9.61 -7.03 -18.51
CA ASN A 227 -10.23 -6.00 -19.34
C ASN A 227 -9.23 -5.00 -19.96
N GLY A 228 -7.92 -5.16 -19.69
CA GLY A 228 -6.83 -4.30 -20.16
C GLY A 228 -6.58 -3.05 -19.31
N GLU A 229 -7.34 -2.82 -18.23
CA GLU A 229 -7.11 -1.71 -17.31
C GLU A 229 -5.93 -2.02 -16.38
N ASN A 230 -5.33 -0.95 -15.84
CA ASN A 230 -4.21 -1.06 -14.90
C ASN A 230 -4.49 -0.28 -13.62
N VAL A 231 -4.08 -0.87 -12.51
CA VAL A 231 -3.94 -0.19 -11.22
C VAL A 231 -2.47 -0.24 -10.79
N TYR A 232 -1.99 0.88 -10.27
CA TYR A 232 -0.61 1.06 -9.83
C TYR A 232 -0.61 1.22 -8.31
N LEU A 233 0.06 0.30 -7.61
CA LEU A 233 0.20 0.36 -6.16
C LEU A 233 1.62 0.79 -5.78
N ARG A 234 1.78 1.49 -4.67
CA ARG A 234 3.08 1.73 -4.05
C ARG A 234 2.99 1.59 -2.53
N PHE A 235 3.84 0.72 -1.97
CA PHE A 235 4.01 0.48 -0.54
C PHE A 235 5.38 -0.13 -0.26
#